data_AF-A0A1G2U2N7-F1
#
_entry.id   AF-A0A1G2U2N7-F1
#
_cell.length_a   1.000
_cell.length_b   1.000
_cell.length_c   1.000
_cell.angle_alpha   90.00
_cell.angle_beta   90.00
_cell.angle_gamma   90.00
#
_symmetry.space_group_name_H-M   'P 1'
#
loop_
_entity.id
_entity.type
_entity.pdbx_description
1 polymer ?
#
loop_
_entity_poly.entity_id
_entity_poly.type
_entity_poly.pdbx_seq_one_letter_code
_entity_poly.pdbx_strand_id
1 'polypeptide(L)'
;MPYLYGLLNPNISGWAREHNNGWLGPNTLGIEVTSIIHAKRCGLGNIDPQHTQGRSSSAAEEAIMYHLPPRGSKLVTERSDKDALAAMAIITLRLQGQIDRVDKILVAMVGALDRHGAHEAITLYPELFEMRQEVVATDALNIVAMVESERWPTLEKRVKDTMRILCGEMPSKEVRQIIAMKDRRPHHFTAEQYDGITYVCAPGGYSKAREWAVRQFPVTVVEDPLTLHSNNAVNARRRVTLVRQSLAAFDRDLFEKLVNEAEAQARHTTLNELERRNLKWGGPLNIVSSPQGSGRETVLPTVTILQSAHACLLTVRT
;
A
#
# COMPACT_ATOMS: atom_id res chain seq x y z
N MET A 1 9.57 1.31 24.84
CA MET A 1 9.25 0.13 24.00
C MET A 1 10.48 -0.75 23.94
N PRO A 2 10.36 -2.08 23.87
CA PRO A 2 11.52 -2.97 23.90
C PRO A 2 12.27 -3.08 22.56
N TYR A 3 11.70 -2.60 21.47
CA TYR A 3 12.29 -2.59 20.13
C TYR A 3 12.36 -1.18 19.56
N LEU A 4 13.17 -1.03 18.50
CA LEU A 4 13.17 0.14 17.63
C LEU A 4 12.30 -0.16 16.40
N TYR A 5 11.50 0.80 15.95
CA TYR A 5 10.57 0.61 14.83
C TYR A 5 10.97 1.50 13.66
N GLY A 6 11.23 0.88 12.49
CA GLY A 6 11.69 1.58 11.30
C GLY A 6 10.78 1.38 10.09
N LEU A 7 10.56 2.45 9.35
CA LEU A 7 9.97 2.39 8.01
C LEU A 7 11.10 2.45 6.97
N LEU A 8 11.29 1.37 6.23
CA LEU A 8 12.22 1.30 5.12
C LEU A 8 11.68 2.13 3.96
N ASN A 9 12.60 2.71 3.20
CA ASN A 9 12.28 3.37 1.96
C ASN A 9 12.54 2.41 0.80
N PRO A 10 11.52 1.91 0.09
CA PRO A 10 11.71 0.97 -1.03
C PRO A 10 12.40 1.61 -2.25
N ASN A 11 12.69 2.91 -2.21
CA ASN A 11 13.40 3.63 -3.24
C ASN A 11 14.86 3.16 -3.40
N ILE A 12 15.38 3.22 -4.63
CA ILE A 12 16.74 2.81 -5.02
C ILE A 12 17.75 3.98 -4.93
N SER A 13 17.32 5.19 -4.54
CA SER A 13 18.18 6.36 -4.44
C SER A 13 19.31 6.20 -3.41
N GLY A 14 20.39 6.98 -3.56
CA GLY A 14 21.51 6.97 -2.62
C GLY A 14 21.08 7.29 -1.19
N TRP A 15 20.22 8.30 -1.01
CA TRP A 15 19.66 8.66 0.29
C TRP A 15 18.77 7.55 0.88
N ALA A 16 17.89 6.92 0.08
CA ALA A 16 17.05 5.83 0.56
C ALA A 16 17.90 4.62 0.99
N ARG A 17 18.98 4.34 0.26
CA ARG A 17 19.97 3.33 0.63
C ARG A 17 20.63 3.68 1.96
N GLU A 18 21.08 4.91 2.15
CA GLU A 18 21.70 5.37 3.39
C GLU A 18 20.72 5.30 4.58
N HIS A 19 19.49 5.78 4.41
CA HIS A 19 18.41 5.63 5.39
C HIS A 19 18.18 4.17 5.76
N ASN A 20 18.02 3.29 4.76
CA ASN A 20 17.81 1.85 5.00
C ASN A 20 19.02 1.19 5.65
N ASN A 21 20.25 1.64 5.36
CA ASN A 21 21.46 1.14 6.02
C ASN A 21 21.45 1.44 7.53
N GLY A 22 20.81 2.53 7.96
CA GLY A 22 20.59 2.81 9.38
C GLY A 22 19.66 1.80 10.06
N TRP A 23 18.81 1.09 9.31
CA TRP A 23 17.80 0.18 9.84
C TRP A 23 18.13 -1.30 9.65
N LEU A 24 18.74 -1.67 8.53
CA LEU A 24 19.04 -3.05 8.15
C LEU A 24 20.35 -3.54 8.80
N GLY A 25 20.41 -4.83 9.15
CA GLY A 25 21.57 -5.39 9.84
C GLY A 25 21.29 -6.73 10.54
N PRO A 26 22.26 -7.27 11.29
CA PRO A 26 22.15 -8.59 11.94
C PRO A 26 21.04 -8.64 13.00
N ASN A 27 20.76 -7.53 13.70
CA ASN A 27 19.73 -7.45 14.75
C ASN A 27 18.43 -6.81 14.24
N THR A 28 18.06 -7.11 13.00
CA THR A 28 16.87 -6.56 12.33
C THR A 28 15.95 -7.67 11.87
N LEU A 29 14.68 -7.59 12.30
CA LEU A 29 13.59 -8.44 11.81
C LEU A 29 12.75 -7.63 10.82
N GLY A 30 12.61 -8.17 9.60
CA GLY A 30 11.68 -7.65 8.61
C GLY A 30 10.25 -8.08 8.91
N ILE A 31 9.30 -7.18 8.70
CA ILE A 31 7.86 -7.41 8.77
C ILE A 31 7.29 -6.90 7.45
N GLU A 32 6.71 -7.76 6.62
CA GLU A 32 6.18 -7.37 5.30
C GLU A 32 7.22 -6.65 4.43
N VAL A 33 8.48 -7.10 4.48
CA VAL A 33 9.55 -6.59 3.59
C VAL A 33 9.51 -7.38 2.28
N THR A 34 8.84 -6.83 1.29
CA THR A 34 8.61 -7.46 -0.01
C THR A 34 9.84 -7.40 -0.94
N SER A 35 10.72 -6.42 -0.76
CA SER A 35 11.98 -6.35 -1.49
C SER A 35 12.92 -7.49 -1.08
N ILE A 36 13.22 -8.39 -2.03
CA ILE A 36 14.19 -9.49 -1.85
C ILE A 36 15.54 -8.97 -1.32
N ILE A 37 15.97 -7.79 -1.78
CA ILE A 37 17.26 -7.20 -1.37
C ILE A 37 17.20 -6.74 0.09
N HIS A 38 16.10 -6.11 0.53
CA HIS A 38 15.96 -5.66 1.92
C HIS A 38 15.69 -6.83 2.87
N ALA A 39 14.85 -7.79 2.47
CA ALA A 39 14.54 -8.97 3.26
C ALA A 39 15.82 -9.77 3.57
N LYS A 40 16.70 -9.99 2.59
CA LYS A 40 18.01 -10.65 2.79
C LYS A 40 18.93 -9.93 3.78
N ARG A 41 18.71 -8.63 4.02
CA ARG A 41 19.49 -7.81 4.95
C ARG A 41 18.88 -7.72 6.34
N CYS A 42 17.71 -8.33 6.57
CA CYS A 42 17.11 -8.49 7.88
C CYS A 42 17.70 -9.75 8.53
N GLY A 43 18.72 -9.59 9.38
CA GLY A 43 19.49 -10.71 9.93
C GLY A 43 18.71 -11.67 10.83
N LEU A 44 17.54 -11.26 11.32
CA LEU A 44 16.64 -12.10 12.12
C LEU A 44 15.50 -12.72 11.28
N GLY A 45 15.58 -12.59 9.95
CA GLY A 45 14.57 -13.06 9.01
C GLY A 45 13.56 -11.98 8.61
N ASN A 46 12.49 -12.42 7.95
CA ASN A 46 11.41 -11.58 7.46
C ASN A 46 10.08 -12.32 7.61
N ILE A 47 9.12 -11.73 8.32
CA ILE A 47 7.74 -12.24 8.41
C ILE A 47 6.98 -11.69 7.20
N ASP A 48 6.86 -12.51 6.16
CA ASP A 48 6.12 -12.21 4.93
C ASP A 48 5.54 -13.51 4.32
N PRO A 49 4.58 -14.16 5.00
CA PRO A 49 4.02 -15.43 4.55
C PRO A 49 3.28 -15.32 3.22
N GLN A 50 2.77 -14.14 2.87
CA GLN A 50 1.99 -13.95 1.65
C GLN A 50 2.86 -14.06 0.39
N HIS A 51 4.11 -13.61 0.46
CA HIS A 51 5.04 -13.67 -0.68
C HIS A 51 5.99 -14.88 -0.61
N THR A 52 6.06 -15.60 0.52
CA THR A 52 6.96 -16.75 0.70
C THR A 52 6.25 -18.11 0.81
N GLN A 53 5.00 -18.15 1.28
CA GLN A 53 4.27 -19.39 1.59
C GLN A 53 2.88 -19.50 0.94
N GLY A 54 2.55 -18.64 -0.04
CA GLY A 54 1.33 -18.79 -0.85
C GLY A 54 0.04 -18.31 -0.19
N ARG A 55 0.09 -17.23 0.59
CA ARG A 55 -1.07 -16.57 1.24
C ARG A 55 -1.84 -17.44 2.24
N SER A 56 -1.20 -18.42 2.88
CA SER A 56 -1.85 -19.21 3.94
C SER A 56 -2.08 -18.45 5.24
N SER A 57 -1.30 -17.39 5.50
CA SER A 57 -1.35 -16.57 6.71
C SER A 57 -0.97 -15.12 6.41
N SER A 58 -1.22 -14.21 7.36
CA SER A 58 -0.72 -12.82 7.34
C SER A 58 0.45 -12.64 8.32
N ALA A 59 1.17 -11.52 8.23
CA ALA A 59 2.26 -11.25 9.15
C ALA A 59 1.76 -11.10 10.61
N ALA A 60 0.57 -10.52 10.83
CA ALA A 60 -0.01 -10.42 12.17
C ALA A 60 -0.31 -11.79 12.78
N GLU A 61 -0.83 -12.73 12.00
CA GLU A 61 -1.08 -14.09 12.47
C GLU A 61 0.23 -14.85 12.75
N GLU A 62 1.20 -14.79 11.84
CA GLU A 62 2.50 -15.45 12.06
C GLU A 62 3.25 -14.89 13.27
N ALA A 63 3.12 -13.58 13.53
CA ALA A 63 3.73 -12.92 14.68
C ALA A 63 3.32 -13.53 16.03
N ILE A 64 2.19 -14.24 16.12
CA ILE A 64 1.76 -14.95 17.34
C ILE A 64 2.76 -16.05 17.72
N MET A 65 3.34 -16.74 16.74
CA MET A 65 4.18 -17.92 16.95
C MET A 65 5.64 -17.72 16.55
N TYR A 66 5.96 -16.61 15.85
CA TYR A 66 7.31 -16.35 15.35
C TYR A 66 8.39 -16.33 16.45
N HIS A 67 9.65 -16.57 16.12
CA HIS A 67 10.74 -16.51 17.09
C HIS A 67 10.95 -15.07 17.59
N LEU A 68 10.99 -14.86 18.90
CA LEU A 68 11.12 -13.51 19.44
C LEU A 68 12.53 -12.94 19.19
N PRO A 69 12.64 -11.78 18.54
CA PRO A 69 13.93 -11.11 18.40
C PRO A 69 14.43 -10.62 19.78
N PRO A 70 15.75 -10.53 20.00
CA PRO A 70 16.30 -10.01 21.25
C PRO A 70 15.81 -8.58 21.56
N ARG A 71 15.70 -8.22 22.85
CA ARG A 71 15.40 -6.84 23.27
C ARG A 71 16.43 -5.88 22.65
N GLY A 72 15.95 -4.72 22.17
CA GLY A 72 16.76 -3.72 21.48
C GLY A 72 16.91 -3.96 19.97
N SER A 73 16.39 -5.06 19.45
CA SER A 73 16.34 -5.31 18.00
C SER A 73 15.48 -4.28 17.26
N LYS A 74 15.70 -4.18 15.95
CA LYS A 74 14.91 -3.33 15.04
C LYS A 74 13.81 -4.17 14.40
N LEU A 75 12.57 -3.70 14.47
CA LEU A 75 11.46 -4.21 13.67
C LEU A 75 11.23 -3.23 12.52
N VAL A 76 11.38 -3.71 11.29
CA VAL A 76 11.33 -2.85 10.11
C VAL A 76 10.29 -3.34 9.12
N THR A 77 9.67 -2.42 8.40
CA THR A 77 8.72 -2.75 7.32
C THR A 77 8.89 -1.78 6.15
N GLU A 78 8.49 -2.20 4.96
CA GLU A 78 8.34 -1.30 3.80
C GLU A 78 6.95 -0.64 3.76
N ARG A 79 5.97 -1.17 4.49
CA ARG A 79 4.58 -0.71 4.52
C ARG A 79 4.10 -0.62 5.95
N SER A 80 3.72 0.58 6.40
CA SER A 80 3.09 0.75 7.72
C SER A 80 1.58 0.50 7.68
N ASP A 81 1.14 -0.59 7.04
CA ASP A 81 -0.26 -0.98 7.03
C ASP A 81 -0.68 -1.69 8.34
N LYS A 82 -1.97 -2.01 8.47
CA LYS A 82 -2.49 -2.59 9.71
C LYS A 82 -1.91 -3.97 10.02
N ASP A 83 -1.56 -4.77 9.01
CA ASP A 83 -1.02 -6.12 9.22
C ASP A 83 0.41 -6.04 9.74
N ALA A 84 1.25 -5.21 9.12
CA ALA A 84 2.61 -4.97 9.59
C ALA A 84 2.65 -4.34 10.99
N LEU A 85 1.78 -3.35 11.27
CA LEU A 85 1.69 -2.74 12.60
C LEU A 85 1.18 -3.72 13.66
N ALA A 86 0.18 -4.55 13.32
CA ALA A 86 -0.32 -5.58 14.23
C ALA A 86 0.75 -6.62 14.53
N ALA A 87 1.51 -7.08 13.52
CA ALA A 87 2.65 -7.97 13.72
C ALA A 87 3.70 -7.38 14.68
N MET A 88 4.09 -6.11 14.47
CA MET A 88 5.03 -5.42 15.36
C MET A 88 4.49 -5.29 16.80
N ALA A 89 3.20 -5.00 16.95
CA ALA A 89 2.54 -4.90 18.25
C ALA A 89 2.51 -6.26 18.97
N ILE A 90 2.16 -7.34 18.26
CA ILE A 90 2.10 -8.70 18.80
C ILE A 90 3.49 -9.15 19.27
N ILE A 91 4.54 -8.98 18.45
CA ILE A 91 5.92 -9.32 18.85
C ILE A 91 6.35 -8.52 20.10
N THR A 92 5.92 -7.27 20.19
CA THR A 92 6.18 -6.41 21.36
C THR A 92 5.48 -6.94 22.61
N LEU A 93 4.19 -7.23 22.52
CA LEU A 93 3.39 -7.78 23.63
C LEU A 93 3.90 -9.14 24.08
N ARG A 94 4.31 -10.01 23.14
CA ARG A 94 4.91 -11.32 23.45
C ARG A 94 6.20 -11.17 24.26
N LEU A 95 7.12 -10.29 23.84
CA LEU A 95 8.35 -10.06 24.61
C LEU A 95 8.06 -9.49 26.02
N GLN A 96 6.95 -8.78 26.18
CA GLN A 96 6.50 -8.26 27.48
C GLN A 96 5.75 -9.28 28.34
N GLY A 97 5.55 -10.52 27.86
CA GLY A 97 4.76 -11.54 28.55
C GLY A 97 3.25 -11.23 28.56
N GLN A 98 2.76 -10.49 27.56
CA GLN A 98 1.39 -9.96 27.49
C GLN A 98 0.57 -10.55 26.32
N ILE A 99 1.00 -11.67 25.74
CA ILE A 99 0.32 -12.27 24.59
C ILE A 99 -1.12 -12.70 24.90
N ASP A 100 -1.39 -13.12 26.14
CA ASP A 100 -2.73 -13.55 26.56
C ASP A 100 -3.76 -12.41 26.56
N ARG A 101 -3.29 -11.16 26.49
CA ARG A 101 -4.15 -9.97 26.38
C ARG A 101 -4.57 -9.68 24.95
N VAL A 102 -3.90 -10.25 23.95
CA VAL A 102 -4.18 -10.00 22.53
C VAL A 102 -5.49 -10.67 22.15
N ASP A 103 -6.40 -9.90 21.59
CA ASP A 103 -7.61 -10.39 20.93
C ASP A 103 -7.23 -11.13 19.64
N LYS A 104 -7.19 -12.46 19.73
CA LYS A 104 -6.83 -13.34 18.61
C LYS A 104 -7.88 -13.35 17.50
N ILE A 105 -9.14 -13.03 17.81
CA ILE A 105 -10.20 -12.93 16.80
C ILE A 105 -9.96 -11.68 15.96
N LEU A 106 -9.65 -10.55 16.62
CA LEU A 106 -9.25 -9.33 15.91
C LEU A 106 -7.99 -9.54 15.06
N VAL A 107 -7.01 -10.31 15.53
CA VAL A 107 -5.82 -10.66 14.73
C VAL A 107 -6.21 -11.49 13.49
N ALA A 108 -7.05 -12.51 13.65
CA ALA A 108 -7.54 -13.32 12.53
C ALA A 108 -8.33 -12.47 11.51
N MET A 109 -9.11 -11.49 11.98
CA MET A 109 -9.81 -10.53 11.11
C MET A 109 -8.83 -9.65 10.33
N VAL A 110 -7.80 -9.12 10.98
CA VAL A 110 -6.75 -8.34 10.31
C VAL A 110 -6.11 -9.17 9.21
N GLY A 111 -5.76 -10.42 9.50
CA GLY A 111 -5.14 -11.32 8.54
C GLY A 111 -6.05 -11.68 7.36
N ALA A 112 -7.31 -12.00 7.63
CA ALA A 112 -8.31 -12.29 6.59
C ALA A 112 -8.53 -11.08 5.66
N LEU A 113 -8.66 -9.88 6.24
CA LEU A 113 -8.81 -8.63 5.49
C LEU A 113 -7.58 -8.30 4.64
N ASP A 114 -6.38 -8.63 5.12
CA ASP A 114 -5.15 -8.39 4.37
C ASP A 114 -5.00 -9.36 3.19
N ARG A 115 -5.27 -10.65 3.40
CA ARG A 115 -5.17 -11.68 2.35
C ARG A 115 -6.22 -11.55 1.23
N HIS A 116 -7.47 -11.28 1.60
CA HIS A 116 -8.62 -11.40 0.71
C HIS A 116 -9.31 -10.06 0.41
N GLY A 117 -9.01 -9.01 1.18
CA GLY A 117 -9.81 -7.79 1.15
C GLY A 117 -11.19 -7.98 1.78
N ALA A 118 -11.91 -6.87 1.99
CA ALA A 118 -13.14 -6.89 2.80
C ALA A 118 -14.26 -7.79 2.27
N HIS A 119 -14.56 -7.72 0.97
CA HIS A 119 -15.69 -8.46 0.39
C HIS A 119 -15.49 -9.97 0.46
N GLU A 120 -14.33 -10.45 0.04
CA GLU A 120 -14.01 -11.87 0.03
C GLU A 120 -13.78 -12.40 1.44
N ALA A 121 -13.13 -11.65 2.34
CA ALA A 121 -12.94 -12.04 3.74
C ALA A 121 -14.27 -12.26 4.48
N ILE A 122 -15.26 -11.36 4.31
CA ILE A 122 -16.58 -11.50 4.92
C ILE A 122 -17.31 -12.75 4.38
N THR A 123 -17.09 -13.09 3.12
CA THR A 123 -17.73 -14.25 2.48
C THR A 123 -17.09 -15.56 2.94
N LEU A 124 -15.76 -15.59 3.05
CA LEU A 124 -15.00 -16.80 3.41
C LEU A 124 -15.01 -17.09 4.91
N TYR A 125 -15.08 -16.05 5.75
CA TYR A 125 -14.99 -16.15 7.21
C TYR A 125 -16.10 -15.36 7.91
N PRO A 126 -17.39 -15.59 7.58
CA PRO A 126 -18.50 -14.78 8.10
C PRO A 126 -18.51 -14.70 9.63
N GLU A 127 -18.13 -15.77 10.33
CA GLU A 127 -18.06 -15.86 11.78
C GLU A 127 -17.11 -14.85 12.42
N LEU A 128 -16.06 -14.43 11.70
CA LEU A 128 -15.14 -13.38 12.19
C LEU A 128 -15.79 -11.99 12.16
N PHE A 129 -16.81 -11.77 11.33
CA PHE A 129 -17.40 -10.45 11.09
C PHE A 129 -18.81 -10.27 11.69
N GLU A 130 -19.37 -11.31 12.32
CA GLU A 130 -20.65 -11.21 13.04
C GLU A 130 -20.56 -10.26 14.24
N MET A 131 -19.36 -10.10 14.81
CA MET A 131 -19.14 -9.24 15.98
C MET A 131 -18.77 -7.80 15.56
N ARG A 132 -19.70 -6.87 15.83
CA ARG A 132 -19.58 -5.47 15.37
C ARG A 132 -18.44 -4.69 16.03
N GLN A 133 -17.95 -5.08 17.21
CA GLN A 133 -16.94 -4.31 17.95
C GLN A 133 -15.56 -4.45 17.30
N GLU A 134 -15.29 -5.61 16.74
CA GLU A 134 -14.04 -6.02 16.14
C GLU A 134 -13.91 -5.39 14.76
N VAL A 135 -15.02 -5.28 14.01
CA VAL A 135 -15.08 -4.47 12.78
C VAL A 135 -14.68 -3.02 13.06
N VAL A 136 -15.23 -2.41 14.12
CA VAL A 136 -14.86 -1.05 14.55
C VAL A 136 -13.37 -0.96 14.92
N ALA A 137 -12.83 -1.97 15.61
CA ALA A 137 -11.40 -2.04 15.93
C ALA A 137 -10.52 -2.14 14.67
N THR A 138 -10.89 -2.96 13.68
CA THR A 138 -10.14 -3.06 12.41
C THR A 138 -10.14 -1.73 11.63
N ASP A 139 -11.25 -1.00 11.64
CA ASP A 139 -11.33 0.34 11.05
C ASP A 139 -10.38 1.32 11.75
N ALA A 140 -10.34 1.30 13.09
CA ALA A 140 -9.42 2.13 13.85
C ALA A 140 -7.95 1.77 13.56
N LEU A 141 -7.62 0.48 13.46
CA LEU A 141 -6.28 0.02 13.06
C LEU A 141 -5.89 0.52 11.68
N ASN A 142 -6.80 0.47 10.70
CA ASN A 142 -6.57 1.06 9.37
C ASN A 142 -6.26 2.55 9.46
N ILE A 143 -6.96 3.32 10.30
CA ILE A 143 -6.68 4.74 10.46
C ILE A 143 -5.32 4.99 11.12
N VAL A 144 -5.01 4.26 12.20
CA VAL A 144 -3.69 4.31 12.87
C VAL A 144 -2.57 3.99 11.87
N ALA A 145 -2.81 3.10 10.91
CA ALA A 145 -1.86 2.72 9.88
C ALA A 145 -1.71 3.75 8.76
N MET A 146 -2.82 4.31 8.27
CA MET A 146 -2.83 5.06 7.01
C MET A 146 -2.88 6.58 7.17
N VAL A 147 -3.37 7.11 8.29
CA VAL A 147 -3.53 8.56 8.44
C VAL A 147 -2.24 9.17 8.97
N GLU A 148 -1.67 10.09 8.19
CA GLU A 148 -0.66 11.02 8.71
C GLU A 148 -1.34 12.02 9.63
N SER A 149 -0.82 12.12 10.85
CA SER A 149 -1.36 12.97 11.90
C SER A 149 -0.26 13.26 12.91
N GLU A 150 -0.29 14.46 13.50
CA GLU A 150 0.53 14.80 14.68
C GLU A 150 0.32 13.84 15.85
N ARG A 151 -0.81 13.12 15.88
CA ARG A 151 -1.07 12.04 16.85
C ARG A 151 -0.08 10.88 16.71
N TRP A 152 0.39 10.59 15.50
CA TRP A 152 1.28 9.48 15.18
C TRP A 152 2.51 9.96 14.40
N PRO A 153 3.40 10.74 15.05
CA PRO A 153 4.58 11.29 14.40
C PRO A 153 5.64 10.22 14.12
N THR A 154 5.54 9.05 14.76
CA THR A 154 6.50 7.95 14.65
C THR A 154 5.81 6.60 14.54
N LEU A 155 6.52 5.62 13.96
CA LEU A 155 6.05 4.24 13.88
C LEU A 155 5.86 3.62 15.28
N GLU A 156 6.72 3.96 16.24
CA GLU A 156 6.59 3.54 17.64
C GLU A 156 5.23 3.94 18.23
N LYS A 157 4.77 5.17 17.96
CA LYS A 157 3.49 5.66 18.48
C LYS A 157 2.31 4.93 17.84
N ARG A 158 2.41 4.58 16.55
CA ARG A 158 1.41 3.74 15.84
C ARG A 158 1.35 2.33 16.43
N VAL A 159 2.50 1.72 16.71
CA VAL A 159 2.58 0.40 17.33
C VAL A 159 1.97 0.43 18.74
N LYS A 160 2.24 1.46 19.55
CA LYS A 160 1.63 1.60 20.88
C LYS A 160 0.10 1.68 20.84
N ASP A 161 -0.45 2.49 19.94
CA ASP A 161 -1.90 2.60 19.81
C ASP A 161 -2.51 1.31 19.24
N THR A 162 -1.79 0.63 18.33
CA THR A 162 -2.16 -0.71 17.83
C THR A 162 -2.21 -1.74 18.95
N MET A 163 -1.21 -1.78 19.85
CA MET A 163 -1.23 -2.66 21.03
C MET A 163 -2.46 -2.43 21.90
N ARG A 164 -2.80 -1.16 22.18
CA ARG A 164 -3.98 -0.82 22.99
C ARG A 164 -5.28 -1.27 22.34
N ILE A 165 -5.39 -1.19 21.02
CA ILE A 165 -6.56 -1.68 20.28
C ILE A 165 -6.63 -3.20 20.33
N LEU A 166 -5.51 -3.89 20.02
CA LEU A 166 -5.43 -5.36 20.04
C LEU A 166 -5.71 -5.95 21.42
N CYS A 167 -5.41 -5.23 22.50
CA CYS A 167 -5.69 -5.69 23.87
C CYS A 167 -7.07 -5.25 24.42
N GLY A 168 -7.89 -4.57 23.62
CA GLY A 168 -9.17 -4.01 24.09
C GLY A 168 -9.04 -2.90 25.15
N GLU A 169 -7.84 -2.31 25.29
CA GLU A 169 -7.52 -1.30 26.31
C GLU A 169 -7.84 0.13 25.87
N MET A 170 -8.04 0.35 24.57
CA MET A 170 -8.41 1.66 24.05
C MET A 170 -9.89 1.95 24.31
N PRO A 171 -10.24 3.03 25.06
CA PRO A 171 -11.63 3.35 25.34
C PRO A 171 -12.43 3.57 24.06
N SER A 172 -13.69 3.11 24.03
CA SER A 172 -14.53 3.20 22.81
C SER A 172 -14.69 4.62 22.28
N LYS A 173 -14.68 5.65 23.16
CA LYS A 173 -14.71 7.06 22.75
C LYS A 173 -13.47 7.45 21.94
N GLU A 174 -12.30 6.97 22.36
CA GLU A 174 -11.02 7.22 21.66
C GLU A 174 -10.97 6.48 20.33
N VAL A 175 -11.44 5.22 20.28
CA VAL A 175 -11.61 4.46 19.03
C VAL A 175 -12.50 5.20 18.04
N ARG A 176 -13.65 5.72 18.48
CA ARG A 176 -14.54 6.52 17.62
C ARG A 176 -13.89 7.83 17.16
N GLN A 177 -13.09 8.49 18.00
CA GLN A 177 -12.35 9.69 17.61
C GLN A 177 -11.33 9.39 16.52
N ILE A 178 -10.61 8.26 16.63
CA ILE A 178 -9.71 7.77 15.57
C ILE A 178 -10.50 7.55 14.29
N ILE A 179 -11.60 6.80 14.33
CA ILE A 179 -12.41 6.53 13.13
C ILE A 179 -12.96 7.81 12.51
N ALA A 180 -13.34 8.81 13.32
CA ALA A 180 -13.78 10.11 12.83
C ALA A 180 -12.69 10.91 12.07
N MET A 181 -11.42 10.48 12.14
CA MET A 181 -10.33 11.04 11.32
C MET A 181 -10.35 10.51 9.87
N LYS A 182 -11.17 9.50 9.55
CA LYS A 182 -11.30 8.88 8.21
C LYS A 182 -11.63 9.90 7.11
N ASP A 183 -12.37 10.98 7.45
CA ASP A 183 -12.97 11.92 6.49
C ASP A 183 -12.85 13.42 6.86
N ARG A 184 -11.63 13.93 7.07
CA ARG A 184 -11.46 15.40 7.26
C ARG A 184 -10.52 16.11 6.29
N ARG A 185 -9.97 15.42 5.30
CA ARG A 185 -9.24 16.10 4.23
C ARG A 185 -10.17 16.25 3.03
N PRO A 186 -10.50 17.47 2.57
CA PRO A 186 -11.15 17.63 1.28
C PRO A 186 -10.33 16.88 0.23
N HIS A 187 -11.02 16.24 -0.72
CA HIS A 187 -10.36 15.63 -1.86
C HIS A 187 -9.65 16.74 -2.65
N HIS A 188 -8.33 16.85 -2.49
CA HIS A 188 -7.51 17.77 -3.27
C HIS A 188 -7.16 17.15 -4.62
N PHE A 189 -8.15 16.63 -5.34
CA PHE A 189 -7.96 16.18 -6.72
C PHE A 189 -8.98 16.83 -7.64
N THR A 190 -8.50 17.31 -8.78
CA THR A 190 -9.32 17.88 -9.85
C THR A 190 -9.68 16.80 -10.84
N ALA A 191 -10.84 16.93 -11.49
CA ALA A 191 -11.25 16.04 -12.56
C ALA A 191 -11.69 16.85 -13.77
N GLU A 192 -11.20 16.46 -14.94
CA GLU A 192 -11.46 17.11 -16.21
C GLU A 192 -11.85 16.05 -17.25
N GLN A 193 -12.78 16.37 -18.15
CA GLN A 193 -13.20 15.46 -19.22
C GLN A 193 -12.42 15.73 -20.51
N TYR A 194 -11.95 14.66 -21.14
CA TYR A 194 -11.21 14.65 -22.40
C TYR A 194 -11.82 13.57 -23.30
N ASP A 195 -12.77 13.95 -24.16
CA ASP A 195 -13.39 13.08 -25.18
C ASP A 195 -13.76 11.67 -24.68
N GLY A 196 -14.51 11.58 -23.56
CA GLY A 196 -14.94 10.29 -22.99
C GLY A 196 -13.92 9.61 -22.06
N ILE A 197 -12.73 10.19 -21.90
CA ILE A 197 -11.75 9.84 -20.86
C ILE A 197 -11.79 10.91 -19.77
N THR A 198 -11.87 10.50 -18.51
CA THR A 198 -11.68 11.44 -17.40
C THR A 198 -10.20 11.54 -17.04
N TYR A 199 -9.67 12.73 -16.84
CA TYR A 199 -8.35 12.96 -16.26
C TYR A 199 -8.52 13.40 -14.81
N VAL A 200 -7.78 12.79 -13.89
CA VAL A 200 -7.79 13.14 -12.46
C VAL A 200 -6.39 13.45 -11.99
N CYS A 201 -6.15 14.69 -11.57
CA CYS A 201 -4.88 15.12 -10.97
C CYS A 201 -4.99 15.05 -9.44
N ALA A 202 -4.16 14.23 -8.81
CA ALA A 202 -4.30 13.84 -7.41
C ALA A 202 -2.98 13.94 -6.60
N PRO A 203 -2.45 15.17 -6.39
CA PRO A 203 -1.22 15.39 -5.64
C PRO A 203 -1.28 14.82 -4.22
N GLY A 204 -0.50 13.77 -3.95
CA GLY A 204 -0.47 13.07 -2.66
C GLY A 204 -1.76 12.32 -2.30
N GLY A 205 -2.73 12.25 -3.23
CA GLY A 205 -4.06 11.68 -3.05
C GLY A 205 -4.33 10.46 -3.92
N TYR A 206 -3.29 9.95 -4.60
CA TYR A 206 -3.38 8.97 -5.68
C TYR A 206 -4.33 7.79 -5.41
N SER A 207 -4.16 7.06 -4.29
CA SER A 207 -4.96 5.86 -4.01
C SER A 207 -6.45 6.19 -3.84
N LYS A 208 -6.76 7.29 -3.15
CA LYS A 208 -8.14 7.75 -2.96
C LYS A 208 -8.75 8.22 -4.29
N ALA A 209 -7.99 8.98 -5.08
CA ALA A 209 -8.42 9.44 -6.39
C ALA A 209 -8.71 8.26 -7.33
N ARG A 210 -7.89 7.21 -7.28
CA ARG A 210 -8.09 5.97 -8.05
C ARG A 210 -9.37 5.25 -7.66
N GLU A 211 -9.60 5.05 -6.36
CA GLU A 211 -10.82 4.41 -5.86
C GLU A 211 -12.08 5.20 -6.19
N TRP A 212 -12.01 6.52 -6.05
CA TRP A 212 -13.09 7.42 -6.44
C TRP A 212 -13.35 7.36 -7.95
N ALA A 213 -12.31 7.51 -8.77
CA ALA A 213 -12.40 7.52 -10.23
C ALA A 213 -13.07 6.28 -10.80
N VAL A 214 -12.67 5.08 -10.32
CA VAL A 214 -13.27 3.81 -10.76
C VAL A 214 -14.79 3.76 -10.51
N ARG A 215 -15.28 4.42 -9.45
CA ARG A 215 -16.72 4.43 -9.13
C ARG A 215 -17.50 5.48 -9.92
N GLN A 216 -16.85 6.56 -10.31
CA GLN A 216 -17.53 7.71 -10.93
C GLN A 216 -17.51 7.67 -12.45
N PHE A 217 -16.45 7.13 -13.06
CA PHE A 217 -16.22 7.27 -14.50
C PHE A 217 -15.88 5.93 -15.17
N PRO A 218 -16.32 5.70 -16.41
CA PRO A 218 -16.04 4.46 -17.14
C PRO A 218 -14.55 4.22 -17.37
N VAL A 219 -13.81 5.25 -17.79
CA VAL A 219 -12.37 5.21 -18.05
C VAL A 219 -11.74 6.50 -17.52
N THR A 220 -10.72 6.37 -16.68
CA THR A 220 -10.02 7.50 -16.06
C THR A 220 -8.51 7.32 -16.12
N VAL A 221 -7.79 8.38 -16.48
CA VAL A 221 -6.35 8.51 -16.22
C VAL A 221 -6.16 9.28 -14.93
N VAL A 222 -5.60 8.62 -13.92
CA VAL A 222 -5.27 9.20 -12.62
C VAL A 222 -3.77 9.48 -12.58
N GLU A 223 -3.41 10.74 -12.34
CA GLU A 223 -2.04 11.20 -12.22
C GLU A 223 -1.81 11.79 -10.82
N ASP A 224 -0.73 11.38 -10.17
CA ASP A 224 -0.19 12.09 -9.01
C ASP A 224 1.12 12.76 -9.42
N PRO A 225 1.13 14.09 -9.60
CA PRO A 225 2.32 14.84 -9.98
C PRO A 225 3.31 14.98 -8.82
N LEU A 226 2.87 14.71 -7.58
CA LEU A 226 3.61 14.94 -6.35
C LEU A 226 3.55 13.71 -5.45
N THR A 227 3.91 12.53 -5.98
CA THR A 227 4.00 11.34 -5.11
C THR A 227 5.18 11.55 -4.15
N LEU A 228 4.90 12.15 -2.99
CA LEU A 228 5.85 12.36 -1.90
C LEU A 228 5.94 11.04 -1.13
N HIS A 229 6.92 10.21 -1.45
CA HIS A 229 7.38 9.21 -0.49
C HIS A 229 8.48 9.86 0.33
N SER A 230 8.15 10.26 1.56
CA SER A 230 9.01 10.87 2.60
C SER A 230 9.28 12.39 2.52
N ASN A 231 9.57 12.97 3.69
CA ASN A 231 9.66 14.39 4.10
C ASN A 231 10.59 15.34 3.30
N ASN A 232 10.93 15.06 2.04
CA ASN A 232 11.74 15.96 1.21
C ASN A 232 11.10 16.19 -0.16
N ALA A 233 10.66 17.43 -0.40
CA ALA A 233 10.06 17.92 -1.64
C ALA A 233 10.97 17.85 -2.89
N VAL A 234 12.21 17.40 -2.74
CA VAL A 234 13.23 17.37 -3.80
C VAL A 234 13.07 16.19 -4.77
N ASN A 235 12.25 15.18 -4.42
CA ASN A 235 12.06 13.96 -5.24
C ASN A 235 10.57 13.64 -5.49
N ALA A 236 9.79 14.62 -5.96
CA ALA A 236 8.42 14.38 -6.40
C ALA A 236 8.42 13.37 -7.57
N ARG A 237 7.68 12.26 -7.42
CA ARG A 237 7.56 11.25 -8.46
C ARG A 237 6.21 11.32 -9.10
N ARG A 238 6.20 11.26 -10.43
CA ARG A 238 4.98 11.21 -11.22
C ARG A 238 4.49 9.78 -11.29
N ARG A 239 3.28 9.54 -10.77
CA ARG A 239 2.60 8.26 -10.87
C ARG A 239 1.38 8.41 -11.75
N VAL A 240 1.27 7.59 -12.79
CA VAL A 240 0.13 7.65 -13.71
C VAL A 240 -0.48 6.28 -13.86
N THR A 241 -1.80 6.22 -13.95
CA THR A 241 -2.53 4.97 -14.15
C THR A 241 -3.83 5.21 -14.84
N LEU A 242 -4.11 4.37 -15.83
CA LEU A 242 -5.45 4.22 -16.37
C LEU A 242 -6.22 3.23 -15.49
N VAL A 243 -7.39 3.65 -15.04
CA VAL A 243 -8.37 2.79 -14.40
C VAL A 243 -9.65 2.77 -15.21
N ARG A 244 -10.30 1.61 -15.23
CA ARG A 244 -11.57 1.43 -15.93
C ARG A 244 -12.57 0.64 -15.10
N GLN A 245 -13.84 0.88 -15.34
CA GLN A 245 -14.91 -0.02 -14.91
C GLN A 245 -14.90 -1.28 -15.75
N SER A 246 -15.28 -2.42 -15.16
CA SER A 246 -15.25 -3.72 -15.86
C SER A 246 -16.08 -3.72 -17.15
N LEU A 247 -17.19 -2.96 -17.18
CA LEU A 247 -18.12 -2.85 -18.32
C LEU A 247 -17.82 -1.69 -19.27
N ALA A 248 -16.75 -0.92 -19.04
CA ALA A 248 -16.41 0.18 -19.93
C ALA A 248 -16.00 -0.34 -21.31
N ALA A 249 -16.52 0.29 -22.37
CA ALA A 249 -16.18 0.01 -23.76
C ALA A 249 -14.77 0.52 -24.09
N PHE A 250 -13.75 -0.24 -23.67
CA PHE A 250 -12.35 0.16 -23.76
C PHE A 250 -11.45 -1.05 -24.10
N ASP A 251 -10.64 -0.91 -25.13
CA ASP A 251 -9.64 -1.91 -25.52
C ASP A 251 -8.38 -1.77 -24.66
N ARG A 252 -8.33 -2.54 -23.57
CA ARG A 252 -7.21 -2.55 -22.63
C ARG A 252 -5.90 -2.98 -23.29
N ASP A 253 -5.94 -4.01 -24.12
CA ASP A 253 -4.72 -4.63 -24.65
C ASP A 253 -4.11 -3.74 -25.74
N LEU A 254 -4.96 -3.10 -26.55
CA LEU A 254 -4.52 -2.04 -27.45
C LEU A 254 -3.92 -0.87 -26.66
N PHE A 255 -4.54 -0.43 -25.56
CA PHE A 255 -3.98 0.65 -24.75
C PHE A 255 -2.61 0.30 -24.18
N GLU A 256 -2.47 -0.89 -23.57
CA GLU A 256 -1.19 -1.36 -23.01
C GLU A 256 -0.12 -1.46 -24.12
N LYS A 257 -0.48 -1.88 -25.33
CA LYS A 257 0.42 -1.87 -26.48
C LYS A 257 0.85 -0.46 -26.85
N LEU A 258 -0.10 0.45 -27.12
CA LEU A 258 0.17 1.81 -27.57
C LEU A 258 1.00 2.60 -26.56
N VAL A 259 0.67 2.52 -25.28
CA VAL A 259 1.40 3.26 -24.24
C VAL A 259 2.83 2.73 -24.07
N ASN A 260 3.06 1.43 -24.23
CA ASN A 260 4.41 0.86 -24.16
C ASN A 260 5.24 1.15 -25.41
N GLU A 261 4.63 1.18 -26.59
CA GLU A 261 5.29 1.60 -27.83
C GLU A 261 5.72 3.07 -27.73
N ALA A 262 4.84 3.94 -27.25
CA ALA A 262 5.15 5.35 -27.00
C ALA A 262 6.27 5.49 -25.95
N GLU A 263 6.22 4.74 -24.85
CA GLU A 263 7.24 4.78 -23.79
C GLU A 263 8.61 4.33 -24.33
N ALA A 264 8.65 3.28 -25.16
CA ALA A 264 9.87 2.79 -25.79
C ALA A 264 10.47 3.84 -26.72
N GLN A 265 9.64 4.47 -27.54
CA GLN A 265 10.04 5.56 -28.42
C GLN A 265 10.59 6.75 -27.63
N ALA A 266 9.89 7.20 -26.59
CA ALA A 266 10.30 8.34 -25.78
C ALA A 266 11.61 8.09 -25.00
N ARG A 267 11.92 6.82 -24.70
CA ARG A 267 13.18 6.42 -24.05
C ARG A 267 14.28 6.03 -25.02
N HIS A 268 14.05 6.09 -26.33
CA HIS A 268 14.97 5.63 -27.37
C HIS A 268 15.43 4.17 -27.15
N THR A 269 14.48 3.29 -26.85
CA THR A 269 14.71 1.87 -26.52
C THR A 269 13.69 0.97 -27.24
N THR A 270 13.76 -0.34 -27.02
CA THR A 270 12.81 -1.31 -27.59
C THR A 270 11.84 -1.83 -26.53
N LEU A 271 10.69 -2.39 -26.96
CA LEU A 271 9.74 -3.04 -26.05
C LEU A 271 10.39 -4.16 -25.22
N ASN A 272 11.23 -4.99 -25.85
CA ASN A 272 11.96 -6.06 -25.17
C ASN A 272 12.92 -5.51 -24.10
N GLU A 273 13.51 -4.35 -24.34
CA GLU A 273 14.42 -3.71 -23.38
C GLU A 273 13.66 -3.03 -22.23
N LEU A 274 12.48 -2.45 -22.49
CA LEU A 274 11.59 -1.99 -21.42
C LEU A 274 11.21 -3.15 -20.49
N GLU A 275 10.80 -4.28 -21.06
CA GLU A 275 10.42 -5.47 -20.29
C GLU A 275 11.58 -6.00 -19.46
N ARG A 276 12.77 -6.17 -20.06
CA ARG A 276 13.99 -6.60 -19.35
C ARG A 276 14.38 -5.66 -18.21
N ARG A 277 14.12 -4.36 -18.36
CA ARG A 277 14.42 -3.33 -17.34
C ARG A 277 13.28 -3.12 -16.35
N ASN A 278 12.16 -3.83 -16.49
CA ASN A 278 10.95 -3.65 -15.71
C ASN A 278 10.42 -2.20 -15.76
N LEU A 279 10.40 -1.64 -16.98
CA LEU A 279 9.93 -0.30 -17.33
C LEU A 279 8.66 -0.33 -18.20
N LYS A 280 8.02 -1.51 -18.32
CA LYS A 280 6.79 -1.67 -19.07
C LYS A 280 5.59 -1.23 -18.21
N TRP A 281 4.63 -0.52 -18.80
CA TRP A 281 3.32 -0.31 -18.22
C TRP A 281 2.53 -1.61 -18.17
N GLY A 282 1.77 -1.82 -17.10
CA GLY A 282 0.96 -3.02 -16.91
C GLY A 282 0.15 -3.00 -15.62
N GLY A 283 -0.55 -4.09 -15.35
CA GLY A 283 -1.38 -4.21 -14.15
C GLY A 283 -2.56 -5.15 -14.32
N PRO A 284 -3.42 -5.30 -13.29
CA PRO A 284 -4.59 -6.17 -13.34
C PRO A 284 -5.63 -5.70 -14.38
N LEU A 285 -6.67 -6.51 -14.62
CA LEU A 285 -7.65 -6.31 -15.71
C LEU A 285 -8.28 -4.90 -15.80
N ASN A 286 -8.45 -4.22 -14.67
CA ASN A 286 -9.11 -2.91 -14.59
C ASN A 286 -8.11 -1.75 -14.43
N ILE A 287 -6.80 -2.03 -14.45
CA ILE A 287 -5.75 -1.07 -14.12
C ILE A 287 -4.54 -1.27 -15.04
N VAL A 288 -4.11 -0.21 -15.71
CA VAL A 288 -2.81 -0.17 -16.41
C VAL A 288 -1.99 0.97 -15.81
N SER A 289 -0.96 0.61 -15.06
CA SER A 289 -0.13 1.54 -14.29
C SER A 289 1.22 1.76 -14.93
N SER A 290 1.74 2.98 -14.82
CA SER A 290 3.12 3.27 -15.17
C SER A 290 4.07 2.52 -14.23
N PRO A 291 5.27 2.15 -14.70
CA PRO A 291 6.34 1.68 -13.82
C PRO A 291 6.64 2.70 -12.69
N GLN A 292 7.11 2.19 -11.55
CA GLN A 292 7.30 2.95 -10.31
C GLN A 292 8.72 2.76 -9.75
N GLY A 293 9.28 3.82 -9.16
CA GLY A 293 10.62 3.82 -8.55
C GLY A 293 11.62 4.68 -9.34
N SER A 294 12.81 4.89 -8.77
CA SER A 294 13.81 5.84 -9.30
C SER A 294 14.21 5.55 -10.74
N GLY A 295 13.95 6.49 -11.65
CA GLY A 295 14.25 6.36 -13.08
C GLY A 295 13.29 5.43 -13.83
N ARG A 296 12.28 4.92 -13.13
CA ARG A 296 11.23 4.05 -13.66
C ARG A 296 9.91 4.77 -13.83
N GLU A 297 9.81 6.04 -13.47
CA GLU A 297 8.62 6.86 -13.73
C GLU A 297 8.43 7.00 -15.24
N THR A 298 7.18 6.98 -15.71
CA THR A 298 6.90 7.19 -17.14
C THR A 298 7.46 8.52 -17.61
N VAL A 299 8.08 8.52 -18.79
CA VAL A 299 8.57 9.74 -19.45
C VAL A 299 7.53 10.35 -20.40
N LEU A 300 6.37 9.71 -20.56
CA LEU A 300 5.34 10.16 -21.47
C LEU A 300 4.61 11.39 -20.93
N PRO A 301 4.45 12.46 -21.73
CA PRO A 301 3.54 13.55 -21.38
C PRO A 301 2.11 13.05 -21.12
N THR A 302 1.37 13.68 -20.21
CA THR A 302 -0.04 13.34 -19.90
C THR A 302 -0.91 13.32 -21.15
N VAL A 303 -0.69 14.27 -22.06
CA VAL A 303 -1.43 14.34 -23.33
C VAL A 303 -1.25 13.09 -24.19
N THR A 304 -0.05 12.51 -24.25
CA THR A 304 0.22 11.27 -25.01
C THR A 304 -0.51 10.08 -24.40
N ILE A 305 -0.59 10.03 -23.08
CA ILE A 305 -1.32 8.98 -22.35
C ILE A 305 -2.83 9.12 -22.61
N LEU A 306 -3.37 10.34 -22.53
CA LEU A 306 -4.78 10.63 -22.81
C LEU A 306 -5.15 10.31 -24.26
N GLN A 307 -4.30 10.66 -25.23
CA GLN A 307 -4.49 10.31 -26.65
C GLN A 307 -4.49 8.80 -26.88
N SER A 308 -3.57 8.09 -26.24
CA SER A 308 -3.51 6.62 -26.30
C SER A 308 -4.78 5.99 -25.71
N ALA A 309 -5.28 6.54 -24.60
CA ALA A 309 -6.52 6.08 -23.98
C ALA A 309 -7.73 6.36 -24.89
N HIS A 310 -7.83 7.57 -25.44
CA HIS A 310 -8.91 7.94 -26.35
C HIS A 310 -8.96 7.02 -27.59
N ALA A 311 -7.82 6.69 -28.18
CA ALA A 311 -7.73 5.77 -29.32
C ALA A 311 -8.25 4.36 -29.03
N CYS A 312 -8.39 3.99 -27.75
CA CYS A 312 -8.85 2.69 -27.30
C CYS A 312 -10.31 2.69 -26.84
N LEU A 313 -11.02 3.82 -26.91
CA LEU A 313 -12.46 3.85 -26.70
C LEU A 313 -13.13 3.10 -27.85
N LEU A 314 -13.82 2.01 -27.49
CA LEU A 314 -14.62 1.27 -28.46
C LEU A 314 -15.87 2.09 -28.72
N THR A 315 -16.13 2.41 -29.97
CA THR A 315 -17.38 3.06 -30.35
C THR A 315 -18.51 2.11 -29.98
N VAL A 316 -19.27 2.46 -28.94
CA VAL A 316 -20.55 1.80 -28.68
C VAL A 316 -21.43 2.18 -29.85
N ARG A 317 -21.58 1.27 -30.81
CA ARG A 317 -22.66 1.38 -31.80
C ARG A 317 -23.95 1.21 -30.99
N THR A 318 -24.56 2.34 -30.63
CA THR A 318 -25.93 2.40 -30.12
C THR A 318 -26.90 1.89 -31.17
#